data_AF-A0A257MCC9-F1
#
_entry.id   AF-A0A257MCC9-F1
#
_cell.length_a   1.000
_cell.length_b   1.000
_cell.length_c   1.000
_cell.angle_alpha   90.00
_cell.angle_beta   90.00
_cell.angle_gamma   90.00
#
_symmetry.space_group_name_H-M   'P 1'
#
loop_
_entity.id
_entity.type
_entity.pdbx_description
1 polymer ?
#
loop_
_entity_poly.entity_id
_entity_poly.type
_entity_poly.pdbx_seq_one_letter_code
_entity_poly.pdbx_strand_id
1 'polypeptide(L)'
;MRRIFILMILIIMLTTVGIAEKSTPLISRSALFGNPDRIATRISPDSSMMSFLAPVNGVLNIWVCPAGKPERAKPVTNDSYRGIRSYFWGYSNEHILFLQDLNGDENWRVYSVNLSSGKTRDLTPFEGVQSQIQAVSPKHPLECIIGLNKRDPEYHDLFRLNIETGNLTLLQENTGFSGFEVDDDFKVRLASNMTQDGDIEIFKPDLAPIHEDQDGGHNKLTLCGFQQDQ
;
A
#
# COMPACT_ATOMS: atom_id res chain seq x y z
N MET A 1 -27.32 4.24 -83.58
CA MET A 1 -26.34 3.69 -82.60
C MET A 1 -25.66 4.74 -81.69
N ARG A 2 -25.78 6.05 -81.95
CA ARG A 2 -25.10 7.11 -81.17
C ARG A 2 -25.90 7.69 -79.98
N ARG A 3 -27.17 7.28 -79.82
CA ARG A 3 -28.06 7.72 -78.72
C ARG A 3 -28.14 6.73 -77.54
N ILE A 4 -27.75 5.47 -77.74
CA ILE A 4 -27.75 4.45 -76.68
C ILE A 4 -26.48 4.56 -75.81
N PHE A 5 -25.36 5.03 -76.39
CA PHE A 5 -24.09 5.20 -75.66
C PHE A 5 -24.08 6.38 -74.68
N ILE A 6 -24.91 7.41 -74.89
CA ILE A 6 -24.96 8.59 -74.00
C ILE A 6 -25.75 8.27 -72.72
N LEU A 7 -26.70 7.32 -72.77
CA LEU A 7 -27.50 6.95 -71.60
C LEU A 7 -26.74 6.02 -70.63
N MET A 8 -25.73 5.30 -71.11
CA MET A 8 -24.95 4.38 -70.27
C MET A 8 -23.85 5.05 -69.44
N ILE A 9 -23.39 6.24 -69.85
CA ILE A 9 -22.38 7.03 -69.11
C ILE A 9 -23.03 7.84 -67.97
N LEU A 10 -24.33 8.16 -68.07
CA LEU A 10 -25.04 8.91 -67.03
C LEU A 10 -25.46 8.06 -65.82
N ILE A 11 -25.53 6.73 -65.97
CA ILE A 11 -25.95 5.81 -64.88
C ILE A 11 -24.77 5.40 -63.98
N ILE A 12 -23.53 5.51 -64.45
CA ILE A 12 -22.34 5.13 -63.67
C ILE A 12 -21.91 6.24 -62.69
N MET A 13 -22.42 7.47 -62.83
CA MET A 13 -22.08 8.61 -61.97
C MET A 13 -22.95 8.74 -60.70
N LEU A 14 -23.89 7.82 -60.43
CA LEU A 14 -24.87 7.96 -59.34
C LEU A 14 -24.75 6.95 -58.18
N THR A 15 -23.62 6.26 -58.02
CA THR A 15 -23.44 5.32 -56.90
C THR A 15 -22.06 5.36 -56.25
N THR A 16 -21.45 6.54 -56.09
CA THR A 16 -20.50 6.71 -54.98
C THR A 16 -21.29 7.12 -53.75
N VAL A 17 -21.98 6.16 -53.13
CA VAL A 17 -22.32 6.28 -51.71
C VAL A 17 -20.99 6.34 -51.01
N GLY A 18 -20.53 7.55 -50.68
CA GLY A 18 -19.41 7.73 -49.78
C GLY A 18 -19.74 6.96 -48.52
N ILE A 19 -19.02 5.88 -48.25
CA ILE A 19 -18.97 5.29 -46.93
C ILE A 19 -18.32 6.40 -46.10
N ALA A 20 -19.14 7.21 -45.44
CA ALA A 20 -18.66 8.07 -44.38
C ALA A 20 -17.96 7.10 -43.41
N GLU A 21 -16.63 7.18 -43.32
CA GLU A 21 -15.93 6.48 -42.26
C GLU A 21 -16.65 6.83 -40.97
N LYS A 22 -17.22 5.82 -40.33
CA LYS A 22 -17.85 5.97 -39.03
C LYS A 22 -16.71 6.36 -38.10
N SER A 23 -16.52 7.66 -37.91
CA SER A 23 -15.52 8.24 -37.01
C SER A 23 -15.67 7.52 -35.68
N THR A 24 -14.68 6.68 -35.35
CA THR A 24 -14.71 5.95 -34.09
C THR A 24 -14.52 6.99 -33.00
N PRO A 25 -15.51 7.18 -32.10
CA PRO A 25 -15.39 8.18 -31.06
C PRO A 25 -14.16 7.87 -30.21
N LEU A 26 -13.29 8.88 -30.05
CA LEU A 26 -12.08 8.73 -29.26
C LEU A 26 -12.44 8.50 -27.79
N ILE A 27 -11.75 7.58 -27.14
CA ILE A 27 -11.85 7.41 -25.68
C ILE A 27 -11.37 8.71 -25.04
N SER A 28 -12.16 9.27 -24.13
CA SER A 28 -11.75 10.49 -23.44
C SER A 28 -10.48 10.23 -22.61
N ARG A 29 -9.56 11.19 -22.58
CA ARG A 29 -8.39 11.11 -21.70
C ARG A 29 -8.78 10.91 -20.23
N SER A 30 -9.90 11.47 -19.81
CA SER A 30 -10.45 11.26 -18.47
C SER A 30 -10.83 9.80 -18.19
N ALA A 31 -11.28 9.05 -19.19
CA ALA A 31 -11.58 7.63 -19.02
C ALA A 31 -10.31 6.76 -18.89
N LEU A 32 -9.17 7.23 -19.41
CA LEU A 32 -7.88 6.50 -19.34
C LEU A 32 -6.99 6.95 -18.18
N PHE A 33 -7.02 8.25 -17.84
CA PHE A 33 -6.09 8.89 -16.91
C PHE A 33 -6.77 9.54 -15.71
N GLY A 34 -8.10 9.44 -15.61
CA GLY A 34 -8.85 9.90 -14.44
C GLY A 34 -8.66 8.99 -13.24
N ASN A 35 -9.16 9.44 -12.08
CA ASN A 35 -9.23 8.56 -10.92
C ASN A 35 -10.13 7.37 -11.22
N PRO A 36 -9.78 6.18 -10.69
CA PRO A 36 -10.68 5.05 -10.75
C PRO A 36 -11.88 5.28 -9.83
N ASP A 37 -13.00 4.63 -10.17
CA ASP A 37 -14.20 4.65 -9.31
C ASP A 37 -13.90 4.04 -7.94
N ARG A 38 -13.25 2.87 -7.93
CA ARG A 38 -12.81 2.14 -6.72
C ARG A 38 -11.58 1.29 -7.02
N ILE A 39 -10.59 1.30 -6.13
CA ILE A 39 -9.40 0.42 -6.19
C ILE A 39 -9.01 -0.09 -4.80
N ALA A 40 -8.04 -1.00 -4.77
CA ALA A 40 -7.45 -1.53 -3.54
C ALA A 40 -8.52 -2.00 -2.54
N THR A 41 -9.52 -2.76 -3.01
CA THR A 41 -10.61 -3.25 -2.16
C THR A 41 -10.06 -4.25 -1.15
N ARG A 42 -10.49 -4.15 0.11
CA ARG A 42 -10.12 -5.05 1.20
C ARG A 42 -11.31 -5.38 2.07
N ILE A 43 -11.22 -6.48 2.81
CA ILE A 43 -12.18 -6.91 3.82
C ILE A 43 -11.53 -6.77 5.21
N SER A 44 -12.32 -6.40 6.22
CA SER A 44 -11.84 -6.36 7.60
C SER A 44 -11.50 -7.78 8.11
N PRO A 45 -10.62 -7.92 9.11
CA PRO A 45 -10.24 -9.22 9.67
C PRO A 45 -11.43 -10.07 10.14
N ASP A 46 -12.43 -9.45 10.75
CA ASP A 46 -13.68 -10.09 11.18
C ASP A 46 -14.72 -10.28 10.05
N SER A 47 -14.39 -9.87 8.83
CA SER A 47 -15.25 -9.89 7.64
C SER A 47 -16.54 -9.07 7.72
N SER A 48 -16.70 -8.22 8.74
CA SER A 48 -17.92 -7.42 8.92
C SER A 48 -17.96 -6.18 8.03
N MET A 49 -16.79 -5.68 7.63
CA MET A 49 -16.62 -4.43 6.87
C MET A 49 -15.83 -4.65 5.58
N MET A 50 -16.06 -3.79 4.61
CA MET A 50 -15.30 -3.67 3.38
C MET A 50 -14.78 -2.25 3.22
N SER A 51 -13.58 -2.12 2.68
CA SER A 51 -12.96 -0.84 2.37
C SER A 51 -12.45 -0.79 0.93
N PHE A 52 -12.28 0.41 0.40
CA PHE A 52 -11.65 0.67 -0.90
C PHE A 52 -11.16 2.12 -0.96
N LEU A 53 -10.27 2.41 -1.90
CA LEU A 53 -9.92 3.78 -2.24
C LEU A 53 -10.87 4.30 -3.32
N ALA A 54 -11.44 5.48 -3.10
CA ALA A 54 -12.29 6.19 -4.05
C ALA A 54 -12.16 7.71 -3.86
N PRO A 55 -12.40 8.51 -4.92
CA PRO A 55 -12.19 9.95 -4.85
C PRO A 55 -13.22 10.66 -3.97
N VAL A 56 -12.74 11.52 -3.07
CA VAL A 56 -13.51 12.62 -2.46
C VAL A 56 -13.03 13.89 -3.18
N ASN A 57 -13.93 14.57 -3.89
CA ASN A 57 -13.60 15.77 -4.68
C ASN A 57 -12.38 15.59 -5.63
N GLY A 58 -12.24 14.40 -6.22
CA GLY A 58 -11.13 14.11 -7.13
C GLY A 58 -9.81 13.72 -6.45
N VAL A 59 -9.79 13.50 -5.13
CA VAL A 59 -8.61 13.03 -4.38
C VAL A 59 -8.91 11.69 -3.70
N LEU A 60 -8.08 10.68 -3.93
CA LEU A 60 -8.30 9.33 -3.39
C LEU A 60 -8.27 9.31 -1.87
N ASN A 61 -9.34 8.79 -1.28
CA ASN A 61 -9.51 8.61 0.15
C ASN A 61 -9.96 7.19 0.44
N ILE A 62 -9.82 6.78 1.71
CA ILE A 62 -10.29 5.47 2.17
C ILE A 62 -11.78 5.58 2.47
N TRP A 63 -12.56 4.68 1.88
CA TRP A 63 -13.98 4.51 2.14
C TRP A 63 -14.23 3.19 2.84
N VAL A 64 -15.20 3.16 3.75
CA VAL A 64 -15.57 1.96 4.51
C VAL A 64 -17.08 1.79 4.54
N CYS A 65 -17.55 0.54 4.43
CA CYS A 65 -18.95 0.13 4.49
C CYS A 65 -19.11 -1.24 5.16
N PRO A 66 -20.32 -1.63 5.59
CA PRO A 66 -20.61 -3.03 5.89
C PRO A 66 -20.32 -3.93 4.68
N ALA A 67 -19.75 -5.10 4.92
CA ALA A 67 -19.43 -6.05 3.87
C ALA A 67 -20.66 -6.37 3.00
N GLY A 68 -20.47 -6.34 1.67
CA GLY A 68 -21.54 -6.56 0.69
C GLY A 68 -22.53 -5.41 0.51
N LYS A 69 -22.32 -4.24 1.15
CA LYS A 69 -23.20 -3.06 1.05
C LYS A 69 -22.43 -1.79 0.63
N PRO A 70 -21.77 -1.80 -0.54
CA PRO A 70 -20.91 -0.69 -0.96
C PRO A 70 -21.65 0.65 -1.17
N GLU A 71 -22.97 0.62 -1.39
CA GLU A 71 -23.83 1.80 -1.44
C GLU A 71 -23.92 2.54 -0.11
N ARG A 72 -23.54 1.89 1.01
CA ARG A 72 -23.49 2.47 2.35
C ARG A 72 -22.12 3.01 2.74
N ALA A 73 -21.17 3.04 1.79
CA ALA A 73 -19.82 3.49 2.06
C ALA A 73 -19.75 4.96 2.44
N LYS A 74 -18.82 5.27 3.36
CA LYS A 74 -18.49 6.63 3.77
C LYS A 74 -16.97 6.80 3.77
N PRO A 75 -16.45 8.00 3.44
CA PRO A 75 -15.03 8.26 3.58
C PRO A 75 -14.67 8.30 5.07
N VAL A 76 -13.55 7.66 5.42
CA VAL A 76 -13.00 7.68 6.78
C VAL A 76 -11.73 8.53 6.85
N THR A 77 -11.20 8.95 5.70
CA THR A 77 -10.13 9.94 5.57
C THR A 77 -10.63 11.13 4.76
N ASN A 78 -9.91 12.26 4.85
CA ASN A 78 -10.26 13.48 4.11
C ASN A 78 -8.99 14.18 3.59
N ASP A 79 -8.11 13.44 2.92
CA ASP A 79 -7.01 14.04 2.18
C ASP A 79 -7.56 14.85 1.00
N SER A 80 -7.01 16.05 0.82
CA SER A 80 -7.41 16.98 -0.23
C SER A 80 -6.25 17.32 -1.18
N TYR A 81 -5.15 16.57 -1.15
CA TYR A 81 -3.94 16.91 -1.89
C TYR A 81 -3.43 15.78 -2.79
N ARG A 82 -2.76 14.76 -2.24
CA ARG A 82 -2.01 13.74 -3.04
C ARG A 82 -2.81 12.46 -3.29
N GLY A 83 -3.76 12.18 -2.40
CA GLY A 83 -4.53 10.96 -2.32
C GLY A 83 -3.76 9.83 -1.63
N ILE A 84 -4.50 9.02 -0.87
CA ILE A 84 -3.97 7.81 -0.25
C ILE A 84 -3.87 6.72 -1.31
N ARG A 85 -2.72 6.03 -1.37
CA ARG A 85 -2.46 4.96 -2.34
C ARG A 85 -2.31 3.58 -1.72
N SER A 86 -1.86 3.51 -0.47
CA SER A 86 -1.65 2.27 0.26
C SER A 86 -2.25 2.36 1.65
N TYR A 87 -2.99 1.32 2.01
CA TYR A 87 -3.60 1.19 3.32
C TYR A 87 -3.79 -0.30 3.68
N PHE A 88 -3.98 -0.56 4.97
CA PHE A 88 -4.10 -1.88 5.58
C PHE A 88 -5.17 -1.85 6.66
N TRP A 89 -5.88 -2.95 6.82
CA TRP A 89 -6.66 -3.17 8.04
C TRP A 89 -5.71 -3.51 9.19
N GLY A 90 -5.86 -2.83 10.32
CA GLY A 90 -5.35 -3.33 11.58
C GLY A 90 -6.21 -4.51 12.05
N TYR A 91 -5.61 -5.42 12.82
CA TYR A 91 -6.32 -6.61 13.29
C TYR A 91 -7.29 -6.35 14.45
N SER A 92 -7.31 -5.13 15.00
CA SER A 92 -8.30 -4.69 16.00
C SER A 92 -9.71 -4.50 15.44
N ASN A 93 -9.92 -4.58 14.13
CA ASN A 93 -11.17 -4.24 13.41
C ASN A 93 -11.64 -2.78 13.56
N GLU A 94 -10.99 -1.98 14.40
CA GLU A 94 -11.32 -0.58 14.62
C GLU A 94 -10.37 0.39 13.93
N HIS A 95 -9.22 -0.09 13.42
CA HIS A 95 -8.18 0.76 12.88
C HIS A 95 -7.87 0.43 11.42
N ILE A 96 -7.72 1.47 10.62
CA ILE A 96 -7.09 1.39 9.29
C ILE A 96 -5.76 2.12 9.35
N LEU A 97 -4.69 1.44 8.94
CA LEU A 97 -3.36 2.02 8.78
C LEU A 97 -3.17 2.47 7.33
N PHE A 98 -2.51 3.60 7.10
CA PHE A 98 -2.24 4.06 5.74
C PHE A 98 -0.95 4.87 5.65
N LEU A 99 -0.40 4.92 4.44
CA LEU A 99 0.83 5.65 4.14
C LEU A 99 0.51 6.95 3.40
N GLN A 100 1.12 8.04 3.82
CA GLN A 100 1.00 9.33 3.16
C GLN A 100 2.31 10.13 3.28
N ASP A 101 2.72 10.78 2.19
CA ASP A 101 3.83 11.75 2.18
C ASP A 101 3.35 13.15 2.58
N LEU A 102 4.28 14.04 2.94
CA LEU A 102 3.95 15.45 3.17
C LEU A 102 4.41 16.26 1.96
N ASN A 103 3.45 16.79 1.21
CA ASN A 103 3.72 17.66 0.05
C ASN A 103 4.61 17.01 -1.03
N GLY A 104 4.58 15.69 -1.18
CA GLY A 104 5.38 14.98 -2.19
C GLY A 104 6.88 14.94 -1.89
N ASP A 105 7.28 15.04 -0.62
CA ASP A 105 8.66 14.87 -0.19
C ASP A 105 9.16 13.41 -0.24
N GLU A 106 8.27 12.46 -0.59
CA GLU A 106 8.51 11.02 -0.67
C GLU A 106 8.89 10.37 0.69
N ASN A 107 8.80 11.14 1.78
CA ASN A 107 8.95 10.64 3.15
C ASN A 107 7.59 10.16 3.63
N TRP A 108 7.26 8.92 3.25
CA TRP A 108 6.03 8.28 3.70
C TRP A 108 5.98 8.20 5.22
N ARG A 109 4.83 8.57 5.78
CA ARG A 109 4.50 8.41 7.20
C ARG A 109 3.38 7.43 7.38
N VAL A 110 3.41 6.72 8.51
CA VAL A 110 2.35 5.79 8.91
C VAL A 110 1.30 6.57 9.69
N TYR A 111 0.07 6.54 9.20
CA TYR A 111 -1.10 7.06 9.89
C TYR A 111 -2.02 5.92 10.32
N SER A 112 -2.81 6.17 11.36
CA SER A 112 -3.95 5.34 11.74
C SER A 112 -5.21 6.19 11.83
N VAL A 113 -6.32 5.66 11.31
CA VAL A 113 -7.66 6.18 11.59
C VAL A 113 -8.44 5.17 12.42
N ASN A 114 -8.97 5.62 13.56
CA ASN A 114 -9.90 4.84 14.37
C ASN A 114 -11.33 5.04 13.83
N LEU A 115 -11.97 3.97 13.39
CA LEU A 115 -13.28 3.97 12.73
C LEU A 115 -14.42 4.36 13.66
N SER A 116 -14.32 4.02 14.95
CA SER A 116 -15.34 4.33 15.95
C SER A 116 -15.39 5.83 16.27
N SER A 117 -14.23 6.48 16.39
CA SER A 117 -14.11 7.90 16.74
C SER A 117 -13.93 8.84 15.54
N GLY A 118 -13.54 8.31 14.37
CA GLY A 118 -13.16 9.09 13.19
C GLY A 118 -11.86 9.86 13.35
N LYS A 119 -11.07 9.60 14.41
CA LYS A 119 -9.81 10.32 14.67
C LYS A 119 -8.67 9.70 13.89
N THR A 120 -7.95 10.55 13.17
CA THR A 120 -6.68 10.22 12.49
C THR A 120 -5.49 10.66 13.34
N ARG A 121 -4.45 9.83 13.40
CA ARG A 121 -3.19 10.09 14.10
C ARG A 121 -2.01 9.81 13.17
N ASP A 122 -1.03 10.72 13.15
CA ASP A 122 0.32 10.46 12.61
C ASP A 122 1.09 9.62 13.65
N LEU A 123 1.47 8.40 13.29
CA LEU A 123 2.21 7.49 14.17
C LEU A 123 3.72 7.65 14.04
N THR A 124 4.18 8.32 12.99
CA THR A 124 5.61 8.52 12.69
C THR A 124 5.86 9.99 12.31
N PRO A 125 5.59 10.96 13.22
CA PRO A 125 5.71 12.39 12.95
C PRO A 125 7.18 12.85 13.01
N PHE A 126 8.05 12.20 12.25
CA PHE A 126 9.48 12.48 12.17
C PHE A 126 9.78 13.23 10.88
N GLU A 127 10.60 14.27 10.97
CA GLU A 127 11.05 15.04 9.80
C GLU A 127 12.21 14.33 9.10
N GLY A 128 12.17 14.26 7.77
CA GLY A 128 13.22 13.63 6.96
C GLY A 128 13.35 12.12 7.12
N VAL A 129 12.34 11.45 7.68
CA VAL A 129 12.31 10.00 7.89
C VAL A 129 11.21 9.39 7.04
N GLN A 130 11.57 8.36 6.29
CA GLN A 130 10.66 7.49 5.59
C GLN A 130 10.25 6.33 6.49
N SER A 131 8.97 5.99 6.42
CA SER A 131 8.35 4.90 7.16
C SER A 131 7.64 3.95 6.21
N GLN A 132 7.72 2.66 6.50
CA GLN A 132 6.99 1.62 5.78
C GLN A 132 6.30 0.67 6.75
N ILE A 133 5.14 0.12 6.37
CA ILE A 133 4.49 -0.94 7.14
C ILE A 133 5.06 -2.28 6.64
N GLN A 134 5.73 -3.00 7.54
CA GLN A 134 6.34 -4.30 7.26
C GLN A 134 5.36 -5.45 7.50
N ALA A 135 4.64 -5.42 8.63
CA ALA A 135 3.73 -6.50 9.00
C ALA A 135 2.60 -6.02 9.90
N VAL A 136 1.44 -6.67 9.77
CA VAL A 136 0.31 -6.62 10.69
C VAL A 136 -0.03 -8.06 11.07
N SER A 137 -0.46 -8.31 12.31
CA SER A 137 -0.69 -9.67 12.78
C SER A 137 -2.00 -9.83 13.57
N PRO A 138 -2.76 -10.92 13.37
CA PRO A 138 -3.92 -11.25 14.20
C PRO A 138 -3.53 -11.57 15.65
N LYS A 139 -2.28 -11.99 15.90
CA LYS A 139 -1.76 -12.27 17.25
C LYS A 139 -1.45 -10.99 18.03
N HIS A 140 -1.27 -9.88 17.32
CA HIS A 140 -0.95 -8.57 17.90
C HIS A 140 -1.89 -7.47 17.34
N PRO A 141 -3.19 -7.47 17.69
CA PRO A 141 -4.20 -6.63 17.01
C PRO A 141 -4.01 -5.11 17.10
N LEU A 142 -3.28 -4.65 18.12
CA LEU A 142 -3.00 -3.23 18.39
C LEU A 142 -1.56 -2.84 18.06
N GLU A 143 -0.81 -3.73 17.40
CA GLU A 143 0.57 -3.49 17.04
C GLU A 143 0.82 -3.82 15.56
N CYS A 144 1.83 -3.18 14.99
CA CYS A 144 2.36 -3.52 13.68
C CYS A 144 3.89 -3.40 13.69
N ILE A 145 4.52 -4.03 12.71
CA ILE A 145 5.94 -3.80 12.44
C ILE A 145 6.06 -2.74 11.36
N ILE A 146 6.89 -1.76 11.63
CA ILE A 146 7.25 -0.73 10.66
C ILE A 146 8.76 -0.74 10.43
N GLY A 147 9.19 -0.35 9.24
CA GLY A 147 10.57 0.05 8.97
C GLY A 147 10.71 1.56 9.12
N LEU A 148 11.79 2.04 9.74
CA LEU A 148 12.16 3.45 9.84
C LEU A 148 13.62 3.65 9.46
N ASN A 149 13.92 4.55 8.51
CA ASN A 149 15.29 4.93 8.15
C ASN A 149 15.82 6.12 9.00
N LYS A 150 15.42 6.16 10.27
CA LYS A 150 15.70 7.29 11.18
C LYS A 150 17.15 7.35 11.63
N ARG A 151 17.79 6.19 11.84
CA ARG A 151 19.19 6.08 12.26
C ARG A 151 20.13 6.27 11.08
N ASP A 152 19.80 5.62 9.97
CA ASP A 152 20.54 5.63 8.72
C ASP A 152 19.56 5.79 7.55
N PRO A 153 19.66 6.83 6.71
CA PRO A 153 18.77 7.02 5.57
C PRO A 153 18.76 5.86 4.57
N GLU A 154 19.83 5.07 4.51
CA GLU A 154 19.98 3.92 3.60
C GLU A 154 19.24 2.68 4.10
N TYR A 155 19.11 2.52 5.42
CA TYR A 155 18.59 1.28 6.04
C TYR A 155 17.39 1.52 6.93
N HIS A 156 16.32 0.76 6.70
CA HIS A 156 15.17 0.75 7.58
C HIS A 156 15.38 -0.24 8.73
N ASP A 157 15.53 0.29 9.95
CA ASP A 157 15.44 -0.50 11.18
C ASP A 157 13.98 -0.91 11.42
N LEU A 158 13.75 -2.11 11.96
CA LEU A 158 12.41 -2.58 12.29
C LEU A 158 12.02 -2.15 13.70
N PHE A 159 10.82 -1.59 13.83
CA PHE A 159 10.21 -1.23 15.10
C PHE A 159 8.84 -1.90 15.26
N ARG A 160 8.55 -2.37 16.48
CA ARG A 160 7.18 -2.63 16.95
C ARG A 160 6.51 -1.30 17.27
N LEU A 161 5.40 -1.01 16.59
CA LEU A 161 4.60 0.20 16.76
C LEU A 161 3.25 -0.15 17.39
N ASN A 162 2.89 0.51 18.48
CA ASN A 162 1.55 0.47 19.03
C ASN A 162 0.63 1.45 18.29
N ILE A 163 -0.46 0.95 17.71
CA ILE A 163 -1.34 1.67 16.78
C ILE A 163 -2.16 2.78 17.49
N GLU A 164 -2.47 2.62 18.77
CA GLU A 164 -3.29 3.58 19.52
C GLU A 164 -2.45 4.75 20.06
N THR A 165 -1.25 4.43 20.55
CA THR A 165 -0.39 5.38 21.27
C THR A 165 0.65 6.03 20.38
N GLY A 166 1.14 5.32 19.35
CA GLY A 166 2.32 5.71 18.57
C GLY A 166 3.65 5.27 19.20
N ASN A 167 3.63 4.50 20.28
CA ASN A 167 4.86 4.06 20.95
C ASN A 167 5.66 3.09 20.07
N LEU A 168 6.97 3.30 20.00
CA LEU A 168 7.91 2.51 19.21
C LEU A 168 8.87 1.74 20.10
N THR A 169 9.05 0.46 19.83
CA THR A 169 10.08 -0.40 20.44
C THR A 169 10.94 -0.99 19.34
N LEU A 170 12.25 -0.81 19.41
CA LEU A 170 13.18 -1.38 18.44
C LEU A 170 13.06 -2.91 18.45
N LEU A 171 12.87 -3.50 17.27
CA LEU A 171 12.80 -4.95 17.07
C LEU A 171 14.11 -5.49 16.48
N GLN A 172 14.62 -4.85 15.44
CA GLN A 172 15.84 -5.26 14.74
C GLN A 172 16.52 -4.04 14.13
N GLU A 173 17.79 -3.84 14.45
CA GLU A 173 18.64 -2.89 13.74
C GLU A 173 19.05 -3.49 12.39
N ASN A 174 19.00 -2.69 11.34
CA ASN A 174 19.38 -3.09 9.99
C ASN A 174 20.80 -2.60 9.66
N THR A 175 21.72 -3.54 9.47
CA THR A 175 23.14 -3.26 9.24
C THR A 175 23.59 -3.46 7.80
N GLY A 176 22.67 -3.66 6.85
CA GLY A 176 23.04 -3.92 5.45
C GLY A 176 22.05 -4.67 4.59
N PHE A 177 20.84 -4.95 5.08
CA PHE A 177 19.84 -5.73 4.35
C PHE A 177 18.82 -4.84 3.64
N SER A 178 18.37 -5.27 2.47
CA SER A 178 17.33 -4.57 1.70
C SER A 178 15.93 -4.76 2.30
N GLY A 179 15.72 -5.83 3.05
CA GLY A 179 14.44 -6.15 3.67
C GLY A 179 14.51 -7.32 4.63
N PHE A 180 13.42 -7.52 5.36
CA PHE A 180 13.25 -8.61 6.31
C PHE A 180 11.89 -9.25 6.14
N GLU A 181 11.82 -10.56 6.38
CA GLU A 181 10.56 -11.28 6.52
C GLU A 181 10.26 -11.52 8.00
N VAL A 182 9.03 -11.21 8.40
CA VAL A 182 8.58 -11.26 9.79
C VAL A 182 7.33 -12.13 9.88
N ASP A 183 7.29 -13.03 10.86
CA ASP A 183 6.12 -13.89 11.07
C ASP A 183 5.00 -13.22 11.88
N ASP A 184 3.88 -13.92 12.07
CA ASP A 184 2.74 -13.43 12.85
C ASP A 184 3.05 -13.21 14.34
N ASP A 185 4.11 -13.79 14.91
CA ASP A 185 4.57 -13.50 16.27
C ASP A 185 5.55 -12.31 16.31
N PHE A 186 5.69 -11.62 15.17
CA PHE A 186 6.60 -10.51 14.97
C PHE A 186 8.06 -10.87 15.25
N LYS A 187 8.46 -12.10 14.87
CA LYS A 187 9.85 -12.55 14.88
C LYS A 187 10.41 -12.42 13.47
N VAL A 188 11.61 -11.84 13.36
CA VAL A 188 12.35 -11.80 12.10
C VAL A 188 12.77 -13.22 11.76
N ARG A 189 12.41 -13.68 10.56
CA ARG A 189 12.67 -15.05 10.07
C ARG A 189 13.69 -15.09 8.97
N LEU A 190 13.70 -14.08 8.11
CA LEU A 190 14.65 -13.97 7.01
C LEU A 190 15.07 -12.51 6.86
N ALA A 191 16.24 -12.31 6.27
CA ALA A 191 16.64 -11.06 5.66
C ALA A 191 16.95 -11.30 4.19
N SER A 192 16.83 -10.26 3.37
CA SER A 192 17.17 -10.32 1.96
C SER A 192 18.20 -9.26 1.60
N ASN A 193 19.03 -9.57 0.62
CA ASN A 193 19.83 -8.57 -0.08
C ASN A 193 19.85 -8.83 -1.58
N MET A 194 20.07 -7.79 -2.37
CA MET A 194 20.18 -7.91 -3.83
C MET A 194 21.65 -7.95 -4.22
N THR A 195 22.04 -8.92 -5.05
CA THR A 195 23.39 -9.01 -5.59
C THR A 195 23.59 -7.97 -6.69
N GLN A 196 24.84 -7.73 -7.09
CA GLN A 196 25.15 -6.83 -8.21
C GLN A 196 24.55 -7.32 -9.54
N ASP A 197 24.34 -8.63 -9.69
CA ASP A 197 23.77 -9.25 -10.88
C ASP A 197 22.22 -9.24 -10.86
N GLY A 198 21.62 -8.73 -9.78
CA GLY A 198 20.16 -8.62 -9.61
C GLY A 198 19.49 -9.85 -8.99
N ASP A 199 20.26 -10.83 -8.52
CA ASP A 199 19.73 -11.95 -7.75
C ASP A 199 19.34 -11.51 -6.34
N ILE A 200 18.50 -12.30 -5.67
CA ILE A 200 18.12 -12.08 -4.27
C ILE A 200 18.77 -13.17 -3.41
N GLU A 201 19.67 -12.76 -2.51
CA GLU A 201 20.18 -13.60 -1.45
C GLU A 201 19.24 -13.55 -0.24
N ILE A 202 19.00 -14.73 0.36
CA ILE A 202 18.16 -14.88 1.54
C ILE A 202 19.02 -15.38 2.69
N PHE A 203 18.92 -14.73 3.84
CA PHE A 203 19.69 -15.01 5.04
C PHE A 203 18.74 -15.41 6.16
N LYS A 204 19.19 -16.33 7.02
CA LYS A 204 18.48 -16.73 8.24
C LYS A 204 19.17 -16.11 9.45
N PRO A 205 18.41 -15.64 10.46
CA PRO A 205 18.99 -15.24 11.73
C PRO A 205 19.74 -16.39 12.39
N ASP A 206 20.91 -16.11 12.95
CA ASP A 206 21.64 -17.01 13.83
C ASP A 206 20.81 -17.23 15.08
N LEU A 207 20.37 -18.47 15.32
CA LEU A 207 19.74 -18.84 16.57
C LEU A 207 20.79 -18.74 17.69
N ALA A 208 20.88 -17.60 18.38
CA ALA A 208 21.60 -17.56 19.64
C ALA A 208 20.91 -18.56 20.61
N PRO A 209 21.67 -19.43 21.32
CA PRO A 209 21.08 -20.26 22.36
C PRO A 209 20.39 -19.37 23.39
N ILE A 210 19.12 -19.66 23.65
CA ILE A 210 18.37 -19.02 24.73
C ILE A 210 18.99 -19.49 26.05
N HIS A 211 19.90 -18.70 26.62
CA HIS A 211 20.23 -18.84 28.02
C HIS A 211 19.11 -18.17 28.82
N GLU A 212 18.24 -18.97 29.43
CA GLU A 212 17.34 -18.50 30.48
C GLU A 212 18.18 -18.08 31.69
N ASP A 213 18.55 -16.79 31.74
CA ASP A 213 19.05 -16.20 32.97
C ASP A 213 17.88 -16.11 33.96
N GLN A 214 17.95 -16.92 35.03
CA GLN A 214 16.97 -16.94 36.12
C GLN A 214 17.04 -15.73 37.06
N ASP A 215 17.67 -14.63 36.67
CA ASP A 215 17.79 -13.44 37.53
C ASP A 215 17.04 -12.24 36.92
N GLY A 216 16.03 -11.78 37.66
CA GLY A 216 15.15 -10.71 37.24
C GLY A 216 15.90 -9.39 37.05
N GLY A 217 16.07 -8.98 35.79
CA GLY A 217 16.60 -7.65 35.48
C GLY A 217 16.87 -7.46 34.00
N HIS A 218 15.96 -6.73 33.33
CA HIS A 218 16.15 -6.13 32.00
C HIS A 218 16.62 -7.07 30.88
N ASN A 219 15.66 -7.65 30.15
CA ASN A 219 15.90 -8.35 28.89
C ASN A 219 16.59 -7.43 27.88
N LYS A 220 17.90 -7.59 27.73
CA LYS A 220 18.67 -7.03 26.62
C LYS A 220 18.42 -7.94 25.43
N LEU A 221 17.62 -7.49 24.46
CA LEU A 221 17.44 -8.18 23.18
C LEU A 221 18.81 -8.20 22.47
N THR A 222 19.46 -9.36 22.45
CA THR A 222 20.67 -9.58 21.67
C THR A 222 20.28 -9.55 20.19
N LEU A 223 20.88 -8.61 19.44
CA LEU A 223 20.82 -8.55 17.98
C LEU A 223 21.19 -9.93 17.42
N CYS A 224 20.29 -10.58 16.68
CA CYS A 224 20.64 -11.79 15.95
C CYS A 224 21.53 -11.42 14.77
N GLY A 225 22.71 -12.04 14.68
CA GLY A 225 23.48 -12.09 13.43
C GLY A 225 22.69 -12.84 12.36
N PHE A 226 23.12 -12.76 11.10
CA PHE A 226 22.51 -13.49 9.99
C PHE A 226 23.57 -14.35 9.29
N GLN A 227 23.22 -15.60 8.99
CA GLN A 227 24.01 -16.52 8.17
C GLN A 227 23.32 -16.76 6.81
N GLN A 228 24.14 -16.93 5.78
CA GLN A 228 23.68 -17.27 4.43
C GLN A 228 23.28 -18.75 4.38
N ASP A 229 22.08 -19.04 3.89
CA ASP A 229 21.61 -20.42 3.69
C ASP A 229 22.30 -20.98 2.43
N GLN A 230 23.07 -22.07 2.57
CA GLN A 230 23.69 -22.78 1.44
C GLN A 230 22.75 -23.81 0.83
#